data_AF-A3XP26-F1
#
_entry.id   AF-A3XP26-F1
#
_cell.length_a   1.000
_cell.length_b   1.000
_cell.length_c   1.000
_cell.angle_alpha   90.00
_cell.angle_beta   90.00
_cell.angle_gamma   90.00
#
_symmetry.space_group_name_H-M   'P 1'
#
loop_
_entity.id
_entity.type
_entity.pdbx_description
1 polymer ?
#
loop_
_entity_poly.entity_id
_entity_poly.type
_entity_poly.pdbx_seq_one_letter_code
_entity_poly.pdbx_strand_id
1 'polypeptide(L)'
;MSYTVKINEIHFINHDVLYIETQKPEGYSFKPGQATEVAINKGKWKEEKRPFTFTNLPEEEVLQFTIKTYPEHNGVTEKLGTLQNGDELIIGDSWGAISYKGTGVFIAGGAGITPFLAIFKHLEQEGKVNGNKLLFANKKEEDIIYAPELEALLEENFINILSDEKDTNYATGYIDKAFLNKHINTTTLKKFYVCGPPPMMESVINDLKKMGITEERIIQEAME
;
A
#
# COMPACT_ATOMS: atom_id res chain seq x y z
N MET A 1 -1.70 -8.34 -21.76
CA MET A 1 -1.00 -7.57 -22.81
C MET A 1 0.11 -6.76 -22.14
N SER A 2 0.89 -5.98 -22.89
CA SER A 2 1.85 -5.03 -22.31
C SER A 2 1.66 -3.67 -22.94
N TYR A 3 1.72 -2.62 -22.12
CA TYR A 3 1.53 -1.23 -22.54
C TYR A 3 2.79 -0.45 -22.20
N THR A 4 3.26 0.39 -23.13
CA THR A 4 4.28 1.39 -22.82
C THR A 4 3.58 2.67 -22.41
N VAL A 5 3.92 3.16 -21.22
CA VAL A 5 3.35 4.39 -20.65
C VAL A 5 4.46 5.39 -20.35
N LYS A 6 4.23 6.66 -20.68
CA LYS A 6 5.16 7.74 -20.38
C LYS A 6 4.90 8.29 -18.98
N ILE A 7 5.98 8.55 -18.25
CA ILE A 7 5.93 9.23 -16.95
C ILE A 7 5.59 10.71 -17.20
N ASN A 8 4.47 11.16 -16.66
CA ASN A 8 4.07 12.56 -16.67
C ASN A 8 4.79 13.31 -15.54
N GLU A 9 4.83 12.70 -14.37
CA GLU A 9 5.39 13.26 -13.15
C GLU A 9 6.07 12.17 -12.30
N ILE A 10 7.25 12.48 -11.77
CA ILE A 10 7.93 11.67 -10.77
C ILE A 10 8.64 12.56 -9.76
N HIS A 11 8.43 12.30 -8.48
CA HIS A 11 9.14 12.97 -7.39
C HIS A 11 9.11 12.12 -6.11
N PHE A 12 10.01 12.43 -5.17
CA PHE A 12 9.99 11.82 -3.85
C PHE A 12 8.99 12.54 -2.94
N ILE A 13 8.08 11.81 -2.29
CA ILE A 13 7.12 12.38 -1.32
C ILE A 13 7.70 12.43 0.09
N ASN A 14 8.69 11.61 0.38
CA ASN A 14 9.50 11.64 1.59
C ASN A 14 10.94 11.17 1.25
N HIS A 15 11.71 10.74 2.24
CA HIS A 15 13.12 10.39 2.05
C HIS A 15 13.37 9.17 1.14
N ASP A 16 12.41 8.24 0.98
CA ASP A 16 12.62 7.02 0.21
C ASP A 16 11.41 6.53 -0.60
N VAL A 17 10.30 7.27 -0.66
CA VAL A 17 9.10 6.91 -1.41
C VAL A 17 8.91 7.82 -2.62
N LEU A 18 8.77 7.21 -3.79
CA LEU A 18 8.44 7.87 -5.04
C LEU A 18 6.93 7.93 -5.25
N TYR A 19 6.46 9.10 -5.64
CA TYR A 19 5.25 9.27 -6.42
C TYR A 19 5.60 9.16 -7.90
N ILE A 20 4.84 8.36 -8.64
CA ILE A 20 4.95 8.25 -10.10
C ILE A 20 3.56 8.36 -10.70
N GLU A 21 3.37 9.31 -11.60
CA GLU A 21 2.20 9.41 -12.45
C GLU A 21 2.56 9.10 -13.90
N THR A 22 1.76 8.27 -14.56
CA THR A 22 1.91 7.94 -15.97
C THR A 22 0.64 8.21 -16.76
N GLN A 23 0.80 8.25 -18.08
CA GLN A 23 -0.33 8.07 -18.99
C GLN A 23 -1.10 6.79 -18.67
N LYS A 24 -2.42 6.84 -18.84
CA LYS A 24 -3.30 5.67 -18.81
C LYS A 24 -3.60 5.22 -20.24
N PRO A 25 -3.30 3.97 -20.62
CA PRO A 25 -3.65 3.49 -21.95
C PRO A 25 -5.16 3.54 -22.19
N GLU A 26 -5.57 3.80 -23.44
CA GLU A 26 -6.99 3.81 -23.82
C GLU A 26 -7.63 2.45 -23.52
N GLY A 27 -8.79 2.47 -22.86
CA GLY A 27 -9.50 1.26 -22.44
C GLY A 27 -8.87 0.50 -21.27
N TYR A 28 -7.77 0.99 -20.69
CA TYR A 28 -7.17 0.38 -19.50
C TYR A 28 -8.07 0.60 -18.28
N SER A 29 -8.38 -0.48 -17.57
CA SER A 29 -9.23 -0.42 -16.37
C SER A 29 -8.61 -1.25 -15.25
N PHE A 30 -8.86 -0.83 -14.03
CA PHE A 30 -8.49 -1.52 -12.81
C PHE A 30 -9.56 -1.21 -11.74
N LYS A 31 -9.41 -1.80 -10.55
CA LYS A 31 -10.22 -1.51 -9.37
C LYS A 31 -9.30 -1.14 -8.21
N PRO A 32 -9.78 -0.35 -7.23
CA PRO A 32 -9.02 -0.06 -6.03
C PRO A 32 -8.47 -1.34 -5.37
N GLY A 33 -7.16 -1.34 -5.12
CA GLY A 33 -6.41 -2.49 -4.59
C GLY A 33 -5.87 -3.48 -5.63
N GLN A 34 -6.08 -3.24 -6.94
CA GLN A 34 -5.43 -4.02 -8.01
C GLN A 34 -4.01 -3.54 -8.31
N ALA A 35 -3.16 -4.45 -8.76
CA ALA A 35 -1.79 -4.20 -9.16
C ALA A 35 -1.57 -4.47 -10.65
N THR A 36 -0.39 -4.09 -11.12
CA THR A 36 0.13 -4.50 -12.41
C THR A 36 1.63 -4.75 -12.30
N GLU A 37 2.16 -5.58 -13.21
CA GLU A 37 3.59 -5.70 -13.39
C GLU A 37 4.14 -4.44 -14.05
N VAL A 38 5.19 -3.85 -13.47
CA VAL A 38 5.90 -2.70 -14.02
C VAL A 38 7.36 -3.06 -14.28
N ALA A 39 7.85 -2.72 -15.47
CA ALA A 39 9.26 -2.72 -15.82
C ALA A 39 9.68 -1.35 -16.35
N ILE A 40 10.97 -1.03 -16.26
CA ILE A 40 11.52 0.21 -16.80
C ILE A 40 11.86 -0.03 -18.27
N ASN A 41 11.41 0.84 -19.20
CA ASN A 41 11.63 0.66 -20.63
C ASN A 41 13.07 0.98 -21.08
N LYS A 42 14.10 0.48 -20.38
CA LYS A 42 15.51 0.83 -20.62
C LYS A 42 16.48 -0.33 -20.38
N GLY A 43 17.20 -0.73 -21.43
CA GLY A 43 18.27 -1.73 -21.36
C GLY A 43 17.79 -3.05 -20.72
N LYS A 44 18.58 -3.57 -19.77
CA LYS A 44 18.27 -4.81 -19.04
C LYS A 44 17.01 -4.75 -18.17
N TRP A 45 16.55 -3.55 -17.81
CA TRP A 45 15.43 -3.37 -16.88
C TRP A 45 14.06 -3.67 -17.50
N LYS A 46 13.99 -3.85 -18.83
CA LYS A 46 12.76 -4.24 -19.53
C LYS A 46 12.26 -5.62 -19.12
N GLU A 47 13.19 -6.50 -18.73
CA GLU A 47 12.89 -7.89 -18.32
C GLU A 47 12.69 -8.02 -16.81
N GLU A 48 12.99 -6.97 -16.04
CA GLU A 48 12.87 -6.96 -14.58
C GLU A 48 11.52 -6.38 -14.17
N LYS A 49 10.49 -7.21 -14.23
CA LYS A 49 9.13 -6.83 -13.84
C LYS A 49 8.93 -6.97 -12.34
N ARG A 50 8.25 -6.01 -11.73
CA ARG A 50 7.84 -6.07 -10.32
C ARG A 50 6.39 -5.64 -10.17
N PRO A 51 5.65 -6.23 -9.24
CA PRO A 51 4.28 -5.85 -8.97
C PRO A 51 4.23 -4.50 -8.27
N PHE A 52 3.36 -3.60 -8.75
CA PHE A 52 2.99 -2.38 -8.03
C PHE A 52 1.49 -2.12 -8.10
N THR A 53 0.94 -1.70 -6.97
CA THR A 53 -0.46 -1.36 -6.84
C THR A 53 -0.75 0.05 -7.34
N PHE A 54 -1.89 0.22 -8.02
CA PHE A 54 -2.42 1.55 -8.31
C PHE A 54 -2.85 2.25 -7.03
N THR A 55 -2.51 3.53 -6.91
CA THR A 55 -2.75 4.35 -5.70
C THR A 55 -3.74 5.49 -5.93
N ASN A 56 -4.34 5.53 -7.11
CA ASN A 56 -5.40 6.45 -7.52
C ASN A 56 -6.67 5.71 -7.95
N LEU A 57 -7.69 6.47 -8.34
CA LEU A 57 -9.00 5.94 -8.68
C LEU A 57 -9.10 5.56 -10.15
N PRO A 58 -9.88 4.52 -10.49
CA PRO A 58 -9.98 4.03 -11.85
C PRO A 58 -10.71 4.98 -12.81
N GLU A 59 -11.42 5.98 -12.31
CA GLU A 59 -12.07 7.03 -13.12
C GLU A 59 -11.09 8.12 -13.57
N GLU A 60 -9.89 8.18 -12.98
CA GLU A 60 -8.88 9.18 -13.36
C GLU A 60 -8.22 8.82 -14.70
N GLU A 61 -7.81 9.86 -15.46
CA GLU A 61 -7.20 9.75 -16.80
C GLU A 61 -5.69 9.39 -16.76
N VAL A 62 -5.17 9.11 -15.57
CA VAL A 62 -3.76 8.78 -15.31
C VAL A 62 -3.65 7.53 -14.45
N LEU A 63 -2.46 6.95 -14.39
CA LEU A 63 -2.12 5.89 -13.43
C LEU A 63 -1.13 6.44 -12.41
N GLN A 64 -1.38 6.23 -11.13
CA GLN A 64 -0.47 6.65 -10.06
C GLN A 64 0.06 5.45 -9.28
N PHE A 65 1.36 5.48 -8.99
CA PHE A 65 2.05 4.54 -8.14
C PHE A 65 2.73 5.28 -6.98
N THR A 66 2.70 4.67 -5.80
CA THR A 66 3.52 5.09 -4.65
C THR A 66 4.49 3.96 -4.37
N ILE A 67 5.78 4.19 -4.55
CA ILE A 67 6.79 3.12 -4.57
C ILE A 67 7.89 3.43 -3.56
N LYS A 68 8.02 2.60 -2.53
CA LYS A 68 9.17 2.65 -1.63
C LYS A 68 10.43 2.15 -2.34
N THR A 69 11.45 2.99 -2.36
CA THR A 69 12.77 2.69 -2.92
C THR A 69 13.65 2.03 -1.88
N TYR A 70 14.59 1.21 -2.35
CA TYR A 70 15.56 0.53 -1.48
C TYR A 70 16.95 0.77 -2.07
N PRO A 71 17.58 1.94 -1.79
CA PRO A 71 18.82 2.35 -2.46
C PRO A 71 20.00 1.40 -2.26
N GLU A 72 20.01 0.66 -1.15
CA GLU A 72 21.05 -0.32 -0.84
C GLU A 72 20.93 -1.61 -1.67
N HIS A 73 19.81 -1.79 -2.37
CA HIS A 73 19.55 -2.94 -3.23
C HIS A 73 19.67 -2.49 -4.69
N ASN A 74 20.65 -3.04 -5.42
CA ASN A 74 20.83 -2.84 -6.86
C ASN A 74 19.67 -3.46 -7.69
N GLY A 75 18.46 -2.96 -7.50
CA GLY A 75 17.20 -3.53 -8.00
C GLY A 75 16.30 -2.51 -8.69
N VAL A 76 15.12 -2.97 -9.11
CA VAL A 76 14.17 -2.17 -9.91
C VAL A 76 13.75 -0.89 -9.19
N THR A 77 13.52 -0.94 -7.88
CA THR A 77 13.04 0.20 -7.09
C THR A 77 14.10 1.29 -6.89
N GLU A 78 15.38 0.92 -6.71
CA GLU A 78 16.49 1.88 -6.77
C GLU A 78 16.53 2.55 -8.16
N LYS A 79 16.41 1.73 -9.21
CA LYS A 79 16.48 2.26 -10.58
C LYS A 79 15.33 3.21 -10.91
N LEU A 80 14.12 2.92 -10.42
CA LEU A 80 12.96 3.81 -10.53
C LEU A 80 13.26 5.21 -9.94
N GLY A 81 14.02 5.28 -8.84
CA GLY A 81 14.45 6.54 -8.22
C GLY A 81 15.38 7.42 -9.07
N THR A 82 15.86 6.89 -10.19
CA THR A 82 16.73 7.62 -11.13
C THR A 82 16.01 8.12 -12.38
N LEU A 83 14.72 7.82 -12.51
CA LEU A 83 13.93 8.21 -13.68
C LEU A 83 13.50 9.68 -13.60
N GLN A 84 13.14 10.23 -14.76
CA GLN A 84 12.71 11.61 -14.92
C GLN A 84 11.40 11.67 -15.71
N ASN A 85 10.74 12.84 -15.66
CA ASN A 85 9.57 13.10 -16.50
C ASN A 85 9.90 12.81 -17.96
N GLY A 86 9.03 12.04 -18.60
CA GLY A 86 9.17 11.61 -19.97
C GLY A 86 9.93 10.31 -20.21
N ASP A 87 10.56 9.72 -19.18
CA ASP A 87 10.96 8.31 -19.23
C ASP A 87 9.72 7.40 -19.37
N GLU A 88 9.94 6.14 -19.74
CA GLU A 88 8.88 5.19 -20.06
C GLU A 88 8.92 3.96 -19.15
N LEU A 89 7.74 3.51 -18.75
CA LEU A 89 7.51 2.24 -18.08
C LEU A 89 6.76 1.29 -19.01
N ILE A 90 6.93 -0.01 -18.78
CA ILE A 90 6.15 -1.08 -19.40
C ILE A 90 5.25 -1.65 -18.32
N ILE A 91 3.93 -1.61 -18.54
CA ILE A 91 2.95 -2.17 -17.62
C ILE A 91 2.21 -3.37 -18.22
N GLY A 92 1.80 -4.32 -17.39
CA GLY A 92 0.96 -5.45 -17.76
C GLY A 92 -0.54 -5.14 -17.72
N ASP A 93 -1.36 -6.19 -17.78
CA ASP A 93 -2.78 -6.06 -17.42
C ASP A 93 -2.90 -5.89 -15.89
N SER A 94 -4.02 -5.33 -15.43
CA SER A 94 -4.29 -5.26 -13.99
C SER A 94 -4.75 -6.60 -13.46
N TRP A 95 -4.32 -6.95 -12.24
CA TRP A 95 -4.75 -8.15 -11.52
C TRP A 95 -4.99 -7.83 -10.04
N GLY A 96 -5.66 -8.73 -9.32
CA GLY A 96 -6.14 -8.44 -7.97
C GLY A 96 -5.10 -8.69 -6.89
N ALA A 97 -4.48 -7.65 -6.34
CA ALA A 97 -3.62 -7.76 -5.16
C ALA A 97 -4.48 -7.88 -3.88
N ILE A 98 -5.39 -6.94 -3.65
CA ILE A 98 -6.35 -7.00 -2.55
C ILE A 98 -7.66 -6.30 -2.94
N SER A 99 -8.78 -6.72 -2.36
CA SER A 99 -10.08 -6.09 -2.65
C SER A 99 -10.88 -5.83 -1.38
N TYR A 100 -11.53 -4.67 -1.34
CA TYR A 100 -12.41 -4.32 -0.23
C TYR A 100 -13.66 -5.23 -0.22
N LYS A 101 -13.92 -5.84 0.93
CA LYS A 101 -15.03 -6.77 1.21
C LYS A 101 -15.96 -6.27 2.33
N GLY A 102 -15.93 -4.97 2.63
CA GLY A 102 -16.71 -4.33 3.67
C GLY A 102 -15.90 -3.84 4.86
N THR A 103 -16.55 -3.10 5.76
CA THR A 103 -15.90 -2.37 6.85
C THR A 103 -15.00 -3.27 7.71
N GLY A 104 -13.80 -2.79 8.02
CA GLY A 104 -12.82 -3.59 8.74
C GLY A 104 -11.57 -2.84 9.20
N VAL A 105 -10.59 -3.62 9.67
CA VAL A 105 -9.28 -3.15 10.08
C VAL A 105 -8.29 -3.43 8.97
N PHE A 106 -7.60 -2.40 8.53
CA PHE A 106 -6.48 -2.46 7.61
C PHE A 106 -5.19 -2.50 8.44
N ILE A 107 -4.31 -3.44 8.14
CA ILE A 107 -3.05 -3.67 8.83
C ILE A 107 -1.96 -3.63 7.77
N ALA A 108 -1.20 -2.54 7.76
CA ALA A 108 -0.18 -2.25 6.78
C ALA A 108 1.22 -2.27 7.41
N GLY A 109 2.23 -2.65 6.63
CA GLY A 109 3.64 -2.46 6.96
C GLY A 109 4.39 -1.78 5.83
N GLY A 110 4.99 -0.61 6.08
CA GLY A 110 5.70 0.18 5.07
C GLY A 110 4.93 0.32 3.75
N ALA A 111 5.51 -0.14 2.64
CA ALA A 111 4.89 -0.08 1.30
C ALA A 111 3.56 -0.88 1.18
N GLY A 112 3.23 -1.75 2.15
CA GLY A 112 1.95 -2.47 2.17
C GLY A 112 0.71 -1.58 2.34
N ILE A 113 0.89 -0.29 2.61
CA ILE A 113 -0.20 0.70 2.60
C ILE A 113 -0.73 0.99 1.19
N THR A 114 0.09 0.79 0.15
CA THR A 114 -0.18 1.23 -1.22
C THR A 114 -1.51 0.72 -1.80
N PRO A 115 -1.89 -0.56 -1.65
CA PRO A 115 -3.24 -1.00 -2.04
C PRO A 115 -4.38 -0.32 -1.27
N PHE A 116 -4.14 0.04 -0.01
CA PHE A 116 -5.16 0.66 0.82
C PHE A 116 -5.39 2.12 0.45
N LEU A 117 -4.40 2.80 -0.13
CA LEU A 117 -4.56 4.20 -0.56
C LEU A 117 -5.70 4.36 -1.57
N ALA A 118 -5.73 3.55 -2.63
CA ALA A 118 -6.81 3.59 -3.60
C ALA A 118 -8.16 3.18 -2.99
N ILE A 119 -8.16 2.20 -2.07
CA ILE A 119 -9.38 1.78 -1.36
C ILE A 119 -9.92 2.91 -0.49
N PHE A 120 -9.07 3.58 0.29
CA PHE A 120 -9.45 4.68 1.16
C PHE A 120 -9.93 5.90 0.37
N LYS A 121 -9.24 6.28 -0.72
CA LYS A 121 -9.72 7.32 -1.65
C LYS A 121 -11.12 7.00 -2.19
N HIS A 122 -11.36 5.73 -2.54
CA HIS A 122 -12.67 5.31 -3.04
C HIS A 122 -13.75 5.39 -1.94
N LEU A 123 -13.43 4.93 -0.73
CA LEU A 123 -14.33 5.03 0.42
C LEU A 123 -14.63 6.48 0.80
N GLU A 124 -13.66 7.38 0.66
CA GLU A 124 -13.82 8.81 0.90
C GLU A 124 -14.85 9.41 -0.06
N GLN A 125 -14.69 9.15 -1.37
CA GLN A 125 -15.65 9.61 -2.38
C GLN A 125 -17.07 9.07 -2.15
N GLU A 126 -17.19 7.85 -1.63
CA GLU A 126 -18.48 7.25 -1.32
C GLU A 126 -19.05 7.67 0.05
N GLY A 127 -18.31 8.41 0.88
CA GLY A 127 -18.69 8.74 2.25
C GLY A 127 -18.76 7.52 3.19
N LYS A 128 -17.96 6.48 2.92
CA LYS A 128 -17.97 5.17 3.61
C LYS A 128 -16.68 4.86 4.37
N VAL A 129 -15.85 5.86 4.64
CA VAL A 129 -14.63 5.72 5.45
C VAL A 129 -14.98 5.30 6.88
N ASN A 130 -16.07 5.85 7.44
CA ASN A 130 -16.51 5.59 8.80
C ASN A 130 -16.62 4.09 9.13
N GLY A 131 -16.04 3.73 10.29
CA GLY A 131 -15.99 2.35 10.78
C GLY A 131 -14.77 1.55 10.31
N ASN A 132 -13.99 2.07 9.37
CA ASN A 132 -12.70 1.50 9.02
C ASN A 132 -11.59 2.03 9.94
N LYS A 133 -10.55 1.21 10.13
CA LYS A 133 -9.38 1.54 10.97
C LYS A 133 -8.11 1.10 10.26
N LEU A 134 -7.04 1.87 10.41
CA LEU A 134 -5.71 1.53 9.91
C LEU A 134 -4.73 1.38 11.07
N LEU A 135 -4.13 0.20 11.17
CA LEU A 135 -2.95 -0.07 12.01
C LEU A 135 -1.74 -0.10 11.08
N PHE A 136 -0.81 0.84 11.23
CA PHE A 136 0.28 1.02 10.29
C PHE A 136 1.64 0.90 10.97
N ALA A 137 2.40 -0.14 10.60
CA ALA A 137 3.73 -0.40 11.12
C ALA A 137 4.80 0.23 10.22
N ASN A 138 5.66 1.04 10.83
CA ASN A 138 6.81 1.69 10.18
C ASN A 138 8.05 1.58 11.06
N LYS A 139 9.25 1.89 10.53
CA LYS A 139 10.46 1.90 11.38
C LYS A 139 10.53 3.20 12.17
N LYS A 140 10.36 4.32 11.48
CA LYS A 140 10.41 5.69 12.01
C LYS A 140 9.22 6.53 11.53
N GLU A 141 9.06 7.70 12.11
CA GLU A 141 8.03 8.68 11.76
C GLU A 141 8.20 9.18 10.32
N GLU A 142 9.44 9.40 9.88
CA GLU A 142 9.77 9.81 8.51
C GLU A 142 9.41 8.76 7.42
N ASP A 143 9.15 7.50 7.82
CA ASP A 143 8.72 6.42 6.94
C ASP A 143 7.20 6.39 6.68
N ILE A 144 6.41 7.14 7.46
CA ILE A 144 4.94 7.05 7.39
C ILE A 144 4.47 7.72 6.09
N ILE A 145 4.07 6.88 5.13
CA ILE A 145 3.60 7.31 3.82
C ILE A 145 2.25 8.00 3.94
N TYR A 146 2.15 9.26 3.46
CA TYR A 146 0.93 10.09 3.49
C TYR A 146 0.33 10.27 4.90
N ALA A 147 1.18 10.47 5.91
CA ALA A 147 0.71 10.64 7.29
C ALA A 147 -0.34 11.76 7.44
N PRO A 148 -0.13 13.00 6.93
CA PRO A 148 -1.11 14.08 7.09
C PRO A 148 -2.46 13.77 6.46
N GLU A 149 -2.47 13.15 5.28
CA GLU A 149 -3.69 12.80 4.57
C GLU A 149 -4.45 11.68 5.30
N LEU A 150 -3.74 10.66 5.79
CA LEU A 150 -4.35 9.55 6.53
C LEU A 150 -4.85 9.96 7.91
N GLU A 151 -4.15 10.89 8.59
CA GLU A 151 -4.62 11.51 9.83
C GLU A 151 -5.92 12.27 9.63
N ALA A 152 -5.99 13.10 8.59
CA ALA A 152 -7.20 13.86 8.27
C ALA A 152 -8.37 12.94 7.88
N LEU A 153 -8.09 11.82 7.21
CA LEU A 153 -9.10 10.91 6.69
C LEU A 153 -9.69 9.97 7.76
N LEU A 154 -8.85 9.46 8.65
CA LEU A 154 -9.23 8.39 9.59
C LEU A 154 -9.25 8.85 11.05
N GLU A 155 -8.72 10.04 11.36
CA GLU A 155 -8.69 10.63 12.70
C GLU A 155 -8.14 9.63 13.73
N GLU A 156 -8.87 9.34 14.82
CA GLU A 156 -8.46 8.39 15.86
C GLU A 156 -8.39 6.93 15.39
N ASN A 157 -8.86 6.65 14.17
CA ASN A 157 -8.78 5.34 13.54
C ASN A 157 -7.52 5.14 12.69
N PHE A 158 -6.64 6.14 12.60
CA PHE A 158 -5.27 5.96 12.11
C PHE A 158 -4.30 5.77 13.29
N ILE A 159 -3.73 4.58 13.40
CA ILE A 159 -2.84 4.23 14.51
C ILE A 159 -1.51 3.73 13.94
N ASN A 160 -0.45 4.49 14.18
CA ASN A 160 0.91 4.10 13.82
C ASN A 160 1.65 3.40 14.97
N ILE A 161 2.53 2.48 14.61
CA ILE A 161 3.50 1.86 15.52
C ILE A 161 4.89 1.81 14.88
N LEU A 162 5.90 2.30 15.62
CA LEU A 162 7.27 2.49 15.16
C LEU A 162 8.23 1.49 15.81
N SER A 163 9.01 0.76 15.01
CA SER A 163 9.92 -0.27 15.53
C SER A 163 11.32 0.24 15.92
N ASP A 164 11.75 1.37 15.37
CA ASP A 164 13.13 1.88 15.45
C ASP A 164 13.19 3.36 15.88
N GLU A 165 12.11 3.89 16.44
CA GLU A 165 12.06 5.25 16.96
C GLU A 165 11.46 5.26 18.37
N LYS A 166 12.13 5.99 19.25
CA LYS A 166 11.73 6.23 20.64
C LYS A 166 11.48 7.74 20.78
N ASP A 167 10.65 8.13 21.75
CA ASP A 167 10.27 9.53 21.99
C ASP A 167 9.39 10.15 20.89
N THR A 168 8.45 9.36 20.36
CA THR A 168 7.40 9.79 19.43
C THR A 168 6.03 9.83 20.12
N ASN A 169 5.05 10.50 19.50
CA ASN A 169 3.64 10.43 19.90
C ASN A 169 2.95 9.12 19.46
N TYR A 170 3.58 8.34 18.60
CA TYR A 170 3.07 7.05 18.14
C TYR A 170 3.39 5.91 19.11
N ALA A 171 2.75 4.75 18.89
CA ALA A 171 3.13 3.54 19.61
C ALA A 171 4.55 3.09 19.22
N THR A 172 5.25 2.41 20.12
CA THR A 172 6.57 1.82 19.85
C THR A 172 6.49 0.30 19.89
N GLY A 173 7.12 -0.38 18.93
CA GLY A 173 7.23 -1.84 18.86
C GLY A 173 6.78 -2.42 17.52
N TYR A 174 6.15 -3.60 17.59
CA TYR A 174 5.59 -4.32 16.44
C TYR A 174 4.09 -4.57 16.64
N ILE A 175 3.36 -4.82 15.57
CA ILE A 175 1.96 -5.27 15.64
C ILE A 175 1.93 -6.72 16.13
N ASP A 176 1.82 -6.88 17.46
CA ASP A 176 1.68 -8.17 18.12
C ASP A 176 0.25 -8.39 18.66
N LYS A 177 -0.01 -9.57 19.21
CA LYS A 177 -1.30 -9.90 19.85
C LYS A 177 -1.74 -8.89 20.92
N ALA A 178 -0.82 -8.33 21.71
CA ALA A 178 -1.18 -7.37 22.76
C ALA A 178 -1.64 -6.04 22.16
N PHE A 179 -0.92 -5.56 21.15
CA PHE A 179 -1.30 -4.38 20.37
C PHE A 179 -2.64 -4.57 19.67
N LEU A 180 -2.83 -5.72 19.00
CA LEU A 180 -4.10 -6.06 18.35
C LEU A 180 -5.25 -6.07 19.35
N ASN A 181 -5.12 -6.71 20.52
CA ASN A 181 -6.15 -6.71 21.57
C ASN A 181 -6.49 -5.31 22.09
N LYS A 182 -5.51 -4.41 22.14
CA LYS A 182 -5.70 -3.03 22.61
C LYS A 182 -6.49 -2.18 21.61
N HIS A 183 -6.30 -2.41 20.31
CA HIS A 183 -6.79 -1.51 19.26
C HIS A 183 -7.92 -2.09 18.40
N ILE A 184 -8.22 -3.38 18.53
CA ILE A 184 -9.24 -4.07 17.74
C ILE A 184 -10.36 -4.58 18.65
N ASN A 185 -11.59 -4.22 18.29
CA ASN A 185 -12.78 -4.89 18.84
C ASN A 185 -13.26 -5.99 17.87
N THR A 186 -13.00 -7.24 18.23
CA THR A 186 -13.30 -8.41 17.39
C THR A 186 -14.80 -8.72 17.25
N THR A 187 -15.64 -8.10 18.09
CA THR A 187 -17.11 -8.28 18.09
C THR A 187 -17.84 -7.41 17.06
N THR A 188 -17.28 -6.25 16.71
CA THR A 188 -17.92 -5.29 15.80
C THR A 188 -17.27 -5.24 14.41
N LEU A 189 -15.97 -5.49 14.32
CA LEU A 189 -15.18 -5.33 13.08
C LEU A 189 -15.18 -6.61 12.27
N LYS A 190 -15.67 -6.57 11.03
CA LYS A 190 -16.02 -7.79 10.29
C LYS A 190 -14.84 -8.37 9.50
N LYS A 191 -13.96 -7.52 8.99
CA LYS A 191 -12.87 -7.90 8.07
C LYS A 191 -11.51 -7.36 8.55
N PHE A 192 -10.44 -8.07 8.20
CA PHE A 192 -9.05 -7.74 8.49
C PHE A 192 -8.27 -7.79 7.18
N TYR A 193 -7.84 -6.63 6.69
CA TYR A 193 -7.03 -6.50 5.48
C TYR A 193 -5.56 -6.44 5.90
N VAL A 194 -4.71 -7.35 5.42
CA VAL A 194 -3.30 -7.44 5.85
C VAL A 194 -2.39 -7.38 4.62
N CYS A 195 -1.48 -6.41 4.60
CA CYS A 195 -0.51 -6.23 3.52
C CYS A 195 0.80 -5.64 4.07
N GLY A 196 1.95 -6.13 3.62
CA GLY A 196 3.25 -5.68 4.09
C GLY A 196 4.32 -6.76 3.96
N PRO A 197 5.48 -6.59 4.62
CA PRO A 197 6.55 -7.58 4.55
C PRO A 197 6.08 -8.96 5.03
N PRO A 198 6.51 -10.07 4.37
CA PRO A 198 6.05 -11.42 4.73
C PRO A 198 6.19 -11.78 6.23
N PRO A 199 7.30 -11.44 6.93
CA PRO A 199 7.40 -11.72 8.36
C PRO A 199 6.33 -11.01 9.21
N MET A 200 5.93 -9.79 8.82
CA MET A 200 4.86 -9.06 9.50
C MET A 200 3.52 -9.74 9.24
N MET A 201 3.22 -10.05 7.97
CA MET A 201 1.96 -10.69 7.59
C MET A 201 1.76 -12.02 8.32
N GLU A 202 2.77 -12.89 8.30
CA GLU A 202 2.72 -14.18 8.99
C GLU A 202 2.47 -14.03 10.50
N SER A 203 3.18 -13.10 11.15
CA SER A 203 3.02 -12.84 12.59
C SER A 203 1.60 -12.34 12.92
N VAL A 204 1.12 -11.32 12.20
CA VAL A 204 -0.20 -10.71 12.42
C VAL A 204 -1.31 -11.72 12.16
N ILE A 205 -1.25 -12.49 11.07
CA ILE A 205 -2.27 -13.49 10.72
C ILE A 205 -2.32 -14.58 11.80
N ASN A 206 -1.17 -15.04 12.28
CA ASN A 206 -1.11 -16.02 13.37
C ASN A 206 -1.73 -15.48 14.65
N ASP A 207 -1.50 -14.21 14.99
CA ASP A 207 -2.08 -13.60 16.18
C ASP A 207 -3.59 -13.35 16.05
N LEU A 208 -4.08 -12.94 14.87
CA LEU A 208 -5.50 -12.87 14.57
C LEU A 208 -6.19 -14.24 14.72
N LYS A 209 -5.55 -15.32 14.24
CA LYS A 209 -6.04 -16.70 14.43
C LYS A 209 -6.12 -17.08 15.91
N LYS A 210 -5.08 -16.75 16.69
CA LYS A 210 -5.08 -16.95 18.16
C LYS A 210 -6.10 -16.07 18.90
N MET A 211 -6.63 -15.03 18.26
CA MET A 211 -7.73 -14.20 18.76
C MET A 211 -9.11 -14.74 18.32
N GLY A 212 -9.16 -15.88 17.62
CA GLY A 212 -10.39 -16.51 17.15
C GLY A 212 -10.95 -15.92 15.85
N ILE A 213 -10.16 -15.12 15.12
CA ILE A 213 -10.56 -14.63 13.80
C ILE A 213 -10.42 -15.76 12.77
N THR A 214 -11.50 -16.00 12.04
CA THR A 214 -11.56 -17.02 10.99
C THR A 214 -10.87 -16.56 9.71
N GLU A 215 -10.35 -17.51 8.92
CA GLU A 215 -9.67 -17.23 7.65
C GLU A 215 -10.54 -16.38 6.70
N GLU A 216 -11.84 -16.63 6.63
CA GLU A 216 -12.79 -15.90 5.78
C GLU A 216 -12.93 -14.40 6.11
N ARG A 217 -12.48 -14.00 7.31
CA ARG A 217 -12.44 -12.60 7.75
C ARG A 217 -11.08 -11.95 7.49
N ILE A 218 -10.05 -12.72 7.14
CA ILE A 218 -8.71 -12.24 6.82
C ILE A 218 -8.60 -12.14 5.29
N ILE A 219 -8.40 -10.93 4.79
CA ILE A 219 -8.09 -10.65 3.41
C ILE A 219 -6.61 -10.26 3.38
N GLN A 220 -5.79 -11.09 2.74
CA GLN A 220 -4.37 -10.80 2.55
C GLN A 220 -4.09 -10.44 1.09
N GLU A 221 -3.01 -9.72 0.86
CA GLU A 221 -2.48 -9.51 -0.48
C GLU A 221 -2.18 -10.85 -1.16
N ALA A 222 -2.58 -10.98 -2.43
CA ALA A 222 -2.19 -12.09 -3.28
C ALA A 222 -0.73 -11.91 -3.73
N MET A 223 0.12 -12.89 -3.42
CA MET A 223 1.48 -12.96 -3.97
C MET A 223 1.39 -13.69 -5.31
N GLU A 224 1.78 -13.03 -6.41
CA GLU A 224 2.12 -13.68 -7.68
C GLU A 224 3.62 -14.05 -7.73
#